data_AF-A0A179SVY0-F1
#
_entry.id   AF-A0A179SVY0-F1
#
_cell.length_a   1.000
_cell.length_b   1.000
_cell.length_c   1.000
_cell.angle_alpha   90.00
_cell.angle_beta   90.00
_cell.angle_gamma   90.00
#
_symmetry.space_group_name_H-M   'P 1'
#
loop_
_entity.id
_entity.type
_entity.pdbx_description
1 polymer ?
#
loop_
_entity_poly.entity_id
_entity_poly.type
_entity_poly.pdbx_seq_one_letter_code
_entity_poly.pdbx_strand_id
1 'polypeptide(L)'
;MDSEHHKTYPWNEKEYITDFRLHYMEKNDKRLMFGIGEKKAFGHSEKMVNDKAVNINGYKGYFSAFKASKNNENLVGGILRWVQKDPYLEMDSLTLTEEQMINIAK
;
A
#
# COMPACT_ATOMS: atom_id res chain seq x y z
N MET A 1 26.05 29.78 10.64
CA MET A 1 25.47 29.09 9.47
C MET A 1 25.06 27.73 9.99
N ASP A 2 23.81 27.61 10.41
CA ASP A 2 23.27 26.36 10.95
C ASP A 2 22.97 25.42 9.78
N SER A 3 23.61 24.26 9.77
CA SER A 3 23.33 23.19 8.83
C SER A 3 22.01 22.54 9.20
N GLU A 4 20.99 22.68 8.35
CA GLU A 4 19.76 21.90 8.43
C GLU A 4 20.09 20.41 8.28
N HIS A 5 20.16 19.70 9.39
CA HIS A 5 20.16 18.25 9.40
C HIS A 5 18.74 17.76 9.13
N HIS A 6 18.44 17.38 7.89
CA HIS A 6 17.28 16.56 7.58
C HIS A 6 17.45 15.20 8.25
N LYS A 7 16.87 15.04 9.45
CA LYS A 7 16.81 13.77 10.16
C LYS A 7 15.80 12.88 9.44
N THR A 8 16.27 12.00 8.56
CA THR A 8 15.47 10.91 8.01
C THR A 8 15.72 9.66 8.86
N TYR A 9 14.65 9.14 9.45
CA TYR A 9 14.55 7.96 10.32
C TYR A 9 15.04 8.10 11.79
N PRO A 10 14.35 7.43 12.74
CA PRO A 10 14.70 7.47 14.15
C PRO A 10 16.03 6.76 14.40
N TRP A 11 17.00 7.52 14.92
CA TRP A 11 18.36 7.07 15.20
C TRP A 11 18.52 6.32 16.53
N ASN A 12 17.43 6.08 17.25
CA ASN A 12 17.48 5.42 18.55
C ASN A 12 17.30 3.91 18.38
N GLU A 13 18.27 3.12 18.86
CA GLU A 13 18.33 1.64 18.81
C GLU A 13 17.17 0.90 19.50
N LYS A 14 16.17 1.63 20.04
CA LYS A 14 15.04 1.09 20.82
C LYS A 14 13.68 1.26 20.17
N GLU A 15 13.58 1.86 18.99
CA GLU A 15 12.30 1.96 18.29
C GLU A 15 12.07 0.70 17.44
N TYR A 16 11.15 -0.16 17.89
CA TYR A 16 10.71 -1.31 17.12
C TYR A 16 9.86 -0.82 15.95
N ILE A 17 10.45 -0.76 14.75
CA ILE A 17 9.72 -0.47 13.52
C ILE A 17 8.82 -1.67 13.20
N THR A 18 7.51 -1.48 13.29
CA THR A 18 6.50 -2.53 13.04
C THR A 18 5.79 -2.38 11.70
N ASP A 19 5.99 -1.24 11.04
CA ASP A 19 5.38 -0.87 9.77
C ASP A 19 6.39 -0.02 8.98
N PHE A 20 6.50 -0.28 7.68
CA PHE A 20 7.24 0.58 6.77
C PHE A 20 6.48 0.71 5.46
N ARG A 21 6.52 1.91 4.87
CA ARG A 21 5.77 2.23 3.66
C ARG A 21 6.64 3.00 2.66
N LEU A 22 6.64 2.51 1.43
CA LEU A 22 7.19 3.21 0.28
C LEU A 22 6.06 3.94 -0.44
N HIS A 23 6.29 5.21 -0.75
CA HIS A 23 5.40 6.02 -1.58
C HIS A 23 6.06 6.25 -2.93
N TYR A 24 5.33 5.97 -4.01
CA TYR A 24 5.73 6.33 -5.36
C TYR A 24 4.85 7.49 -5.83
N MET A 25 5.48 8.64 -6.06
CA MET A 25 4.82 9.89 -6.43
C MET A 25 4.90 10.11 -7.95
N GLU A 26 3.97 10.89 -8.50
CA GLU A 26 4.08 11.35 -9.89
C GLU A 26 5.30 12.27 -10.07
N LYS A 27 5.75 12.50 -11.31
CA LYS A 27 6.97 13.27 -11.67
C LYS A 27 7.16 14.63 -10.97
N ASN A 28 6.07 15.26 -10.51
CA ASN A 28 6.11 16.56 -9.86
C ASN A 28 5.85 16.49 -8.34
N ASP A 29 5.83 15.29 -7.76
CA ASP A 29 5.53 14.99 -6.35
C ASP A 29 4.19 15.53 -5.82
N LYS A 30 3.27 15.92 -6.72
CA LYS A 30 1.98 16.51 -6.36
C LYS A 30 0.92 15.48 -5.98
N ARG A 31 1.07 14.24 -6.44
CA ARG A 31 0.08 13.17 -6.30
C ARG A 31 0.77 11.84 -6.05
N LEU A 32 0.23 11.09 -5.08
CA LEU A 32 0.59 9.70 -4.85
C LEU A 32 0.08 8.86 -6.02
N MET A 33 0.99 8.12 -6.67
CA MET A 33 0.58 7.11 -7.66
C MET A 33 0.16 5.84 -6.95
N PHE A 34 1.02 5.32 -6.06
CA PHE A 34 0.67 4.24 -5.16
C PHE A 34 1.57 4.25 -3.93
N GLY A 35 1.05 3.76 -2.81
CA GLY A 35 1.84 3.39 -1.64
C GLY A 35 1.87 1.87 -1.52
N ILE A 36 2.99 1.31 -1.08
CA ILE A 36 3.07 -0.10 -0.66
C ILE A 36 3.75 -0.15 0.70
N GLY A 37 3.16 -0.88 1.65
CA GLY A 37 3.75 -1.04 2.97
C GLY A 37 3.67 -2.46 3.47
N GLU A 38 4.58 -2.77 4.39
CA GLU A 38 4.65 -4.04 5.08
C GLU A 38 4.50 -3.85 6.58
N LYS A 39 3.75 -4.76 7.20
CA LYS A 39 3.55 -4.82 8.65
C LYS A 39 3.49 -6.27 9.11
N LYS A 40 3.72 -6.50 10.40
CA LYS A 40 3.54 -7.85 11.00
C LYS A 40 2.10 -8.32 10.77
N ALA A 41 1.89 -9.55 10.26
CA ALA A 41 0.54 -10.03 9.95
C ALA A 41 -0.38 -10.26 11.17
N PHE A 42 0.17 -10.32 12.39
CA PHE A 42 -0.61 -10.61 13.59
C PHE A 42 -1.72 -9.58 13.83
N GLY A 43 -2.98 -10.02 13.80
CA GLY A 43 -4.16 -9.19 14.04
C GLY A 43 -4.71 -8.46 12.79
N HIS A 44 -4.10 -8.62 11.61
CA HIS A 44 -4.62 -8.04 10.37
C HIS A 44 -5.42 -9.06 9.57
N SER A 45 -6.67 -8.71 9.23
CA SER A 45 -7.47 -9.49 8.28
C SER A 45 -7.10 -9.11 6.86
N GLU A 46 -6.72 -10.09 6.05
CA GLU A 46 -6.49 -9.87 4.61
C GLU A 46 -7.78 -9.52 3.86
N LYS A 47 -8.95 -9.92 4.40
CA LYS A 47 -10.25 -9.83 3.76
C LYS A 47 -11.19 -8.87 4.49
N MET A 48 -11.70 -7.89 3.76
CA MET A 48 -12.85 -7.06 4.13
C MET A 48 -14.14 -7.54 3.44
N VAL A 49 -15.27 -6.99 3.86
CA VAL A 49 -16.59 -7.30 3.29
C VAL A 49 -16.64 -6.78 1.84
N ASN A 50 -16.94 -7.68 0.90
CA ASN A 50 -16.98 -7.47 -0.56
C ASN A 50 -15.62 -7.44 -1.29
N ASP A 51 -14.53 -7.87 -0.66
CA ASP A 51 -13.25 -7.98 -1.35
C ASP A 51 -13.25 -9.09 -2.40
N LYS A 52 -12.63 -8.79 -3.54
CA LYS A 52 -12.37 -9.77 -4.61
C LYS A 52 -11.09 -10.53 -4.27
N ALA A 53 -11.18 -11.87 -4.20
CA ALA A 53 -10.00 -12.71 -4.05
C ALA A 53 -9.16 -12.70 -5.35
N VAL A 54 -7.85 -12.56 -5.21
CA VAL A 54 -6.90 -12.50 -6.33
C VAL A 54 -5.67 -13.36 -6.04
N ASN A 55 -4.88 -13.67 -7.06
CA ASN A 55 -3.64 -14.43 -6.95
C ASN A 55 -2.43 -13.52 -7.22
N ILE A 56 -1.49 -13.48 -6.28
CA ILE A 56 -0.26 -12.69 -6.34
C ILE A 56 0.90 -13.69 -6.19
N ASN A 57 1.53 -14.09 -7.29
CA ASN A 57 2.63 -15.08 -7.30
C ASN A 57 2.36 -16.37 -6.50
N GLY A 58 1.13 -16.87 -6.52
CA GLY A 58 0.73 -18.08 -5.77
C GLY A 58 0.29 -17.80 -4.33
N TYR A 59 0.44 -16.57 -3.84
CA TYR A 59 -0.14 -16.09 -2.60
C TYR A 59 -1.56 -15.59 -2.84
N LYS A 60 -2.47 -15.97 -1.95
CA LYS A 60 -3.83 -15.47 -1.97
C LYS A 60 -3.85 -14.03 -1.48
N GLY A 61 -4.42 -13.13 -2.27
CA GLY A 61 -4.63 -11.74 -1.90
C GLY A 61 -6.09 -11.33 -2.07
N TYR A 62 -6.36 -10.09 -1.69
CA TYR A 62 -7.69 -9.49 -1.73
C TYR A 62 -7.61 -8.06 -2.26
N PHE A 63 -8.48 -7.74 -3.20
CA PHE A 63 -8.62 -6.41 -3.77
C PHE A 63 -9.96 -5.78 -3.36
N SER A 64 -9.88 -4.57 -2.80
CA SER A 64 -11.03 -3.71 -2.50
C SER A 64 -11.03 -2.50 -3.44
N ALA A 65 -11.96 -2.44 -4.39
CA ALA A 65 -12.12 -1.25 -5.22
C ALA A 65 -12.60 -0.05 -4.39
N PHE A 66 -12.08 1.14 -4.67
CA PHE A 66 -12.65 2.35 -4.09
C PHE A 66 -14.03 2.64 -4.68
N LYS A 67 -14.98 3.04 -3.83
CA LYS A 67 -16.28 3.48 -4.29
C LYS A 67 -16.16 4.90 -4.81
N ALA A 68 -16.62 5.15 -6.03
CA ALA A 68 -16.76 6.50 -6.56
C ALA A 68 -17.59 7.34 -5.58
N SER A 69 -17.08 8.52 -5.21
CA SER A 69 -17.86 9.49 -4.44
C SER A 69 -18.95 10.10 -5.33
N LYS A 70 -19.97 10.73 -4.73
CA LYS A 70 -21.05 11.43 -5.48
C LYS A 70 -20.52 12.49 -6.46
N ASN A 71 -19.26 12.88 -6.36
CA ASN A 71 -18.62 13.91 -7.19
C ASN A 71 -18.06 13.37 -8.52
N ASN A 72 -18.41 12.14 -8.91
CA ASN A 72 -18.16 11.61 -10.25
C ASN A 72 -16.67 11.47 -10.63
N GLU A 73 -15.80 11.25 -9.63
CA GLU A 73 -14.43 10.82 -9.90
C GLU A 73 -14.47 9.34 -10.33
N ASN A 74 -14.02 9.06 -11.55
CA ASN A 74 -13.75 7.70 -12.03
C ASN A 74 -12.55 7.13 -11.26
N LEU A 75 -12.76 6.76 -10.00
CA LEU A 75 -11.76 6.04 -9.22
C LEU A 75 -11.61 4.64 -9.82
N VAL A 76 -10.44 4.37 -10.38
CA VAL A 76 -10.10 3.08 -11.01
C VAL A 76 -9.32 2.18 -10.04
N GLY A 77 -8.79 2.77 -8.96
CA GLY A 77 -7.97 2.07 -7.98
C GLY A 77 -8.71 1.53 -6.77
N GLY A 78 -7.92 1.23 -5.75
CA GLY A 78 -8.37 0.48 -4.59
C GLY A 78 -7.22 0.12 -3.66
N ILE A 79 -7.45 -0.91 -2.87
CA ILE A 79 -6.47 -1.45 -1.93
C ILE A 79 -6.27 -2.94 -2.21
N LEU A 80 -5.01 -3.34 -2.41
CA LEU A 80 -4.58 -4.72 -2.59
C LEU A 80 -3.86 -5.19 -1.33
N ARG A 81 -4.27 -6.33 -0.77
CA ARG A 81 -3.77 -6.89 0.50
C ARG A 81 -3.39 -8.35 0.36
N TRP A 82 -2.27 -8.77 0.92
CA TRP A 82 -1.88 -10.18 0.98
C TRP A 82 -0.82 -10.44 2.06
N VAL A 83 -0.69 -11.68 2.48
CA VAL A 83 0.41 -12.14 3.34
C VAL A 83 1.39 -12.97 2.53
N GLN A 84 2.68 -12.65 2.65
CA GLN A 84 3.76 -13.37 1.97
C GLN A 84 4.82 -13.79 2.99
N LYS A 85 4.76 -15.05 3.47
CA LYS A 85 5.73 -15.60 4.43
C LYS A 85 5.87 -14.77 5.72
N ASP A 86 4.74 -14.29 6.26
CA ASP A 86 4.55 -13.58 7.55
C ASP A 86 4.36 -12.04 7.52
N PRO A 87 4.97 -11.21 6.65
CA PRO A 87 4.51 -9.84 6.51
C PRO A 87 3.15 -9.79 5.82
N TYR A 88 2.27 -8.96 6.37
CA TYR A 88 1.11 -8.45 5.68
C TYR A 88 1.54 -7.27 4.82
N LEU A 89 1.13 -7.29 3.57
CA LEU A 89 1.42 -6.32 2.54
C LEU A 89 0.15 -5.58 2.15
N GLU A 90 0.25 -4.27 1.98
CA GLU A 90 -0.86 -3.45 1.51
C GLU A 90 -0.39 -2.38 0.54
N MET A 91 -0.92 -2.47 -0.67
CA MET A 91 -0.75 -1.49 -1.72
C MET A 91 -2.06 -0.71 -1.90
N ASP A 92 -2.00 0.62 -1.91
CA ASP A 92 -3.15 1.47 -2.22
C ASP A 92 -2.82 2.40 -3.40
N SER A 93 -3.81 2.62 -4.26
CA SER A 93 -3.70 3.56 -5.37
C SER A 93 -5.07 4.11 -5.74
N LEU A 94 -5.14 5.39 -6.12
CA LEU A 94 -6.35 6.00 -6.66
C LEU A 94 -6.46 5.83 -8.19
N THR A 95 -5.32 5.59 -8.86
CA THR A 95 -5.18 5.70 -10.32
C THR A 95 -4.89 4.38 -11.01
N LEU A 96 -4.22 3.44 -10.34
CA LEU A 96 -3.88 2.15 -10.91
C LEU A 96 -5.06 1.20 -10.87
N THR A 97 -5.28 0.46 -11.96
CA THR A 97 -6.28 -0.62 -12.00
C THR A 97 -5.88 -1.78 -11.10
N GLU A 98 -6.85 -2.64 -10.74
CA GLU A 98 -6.60 -3.93 -10.07
C GLU A 98 -5.48 -4.72 -10.78
N GLU A 99 -5.53 -4.83 -12.10
CA GLU A 99 -4.55 -5.59 -12.89
C GLU A 99 -3.14 -4.99 -12.79
N GLN A 100 -3.02 -3.66 -12.86
CA GLN A 100 -1.74 -2.98 -12.70
C GLN A 100 -1.16 -3.19 -11.30
N MET A 101 -1.98 -3.07 -10.25
CA MET A 101 -1.55 -3.31 -8.87
C MET A 101 -1.09 -4.76 -8.67
N ILE A 102 -1.84 -5.75 -9.20
CA ILE A 102 -1.44 -7.16 -9.16
C ILE A 102 -0.12 -7.38 -9.91
N ASN A 103 0.08 -6.74 -11.07
CA ASN A 103 1.31 -6.90 -11.83
C ASN A 103 2.53 -6.25 -11.16
N ILE A 104 2.35 -5.17 -10.37
CA ILE A 104 3.41 -4.61 -9.54
C ILE A 104 3.72 -5.52 -8.33
N ALA A 105 2.71 -6.20 -7.79
CA ALA A 105 2.85 -7.08 -6.64
C ALA A 105 3.47 -8.46 -6.96
N LYS A 106 3.59 -8.82 -8.24
CA LYS A 106 4.29 -10.02 -8.71
C LYS A 106 5.79 -9.73 -8.87
#